data_AF-A0A931YGU9-F1
#
_entry.id   AF-A0A931YGU9-F1
#
_cell.length_a   1.000
_cell.length_b   1.000
_cell.length_c   1.000
_cell.angle_alpha   90.00
_cell.angle_beta   90.00
_cell.angle_gamma   90.00
#
_symmetry.space_group_name_H-M   'P 1'
#
loop_
_entity.id
_entity.type
_entity.pdbx_description
1 polymer ?
#
loop_
_entity_poly.entity_id
_entity_poly.type
_entity_poly.pdbx_seq_one_letter_code
_entity_poly.pdbx_strand_id
1 'polypeptide(L)'
;MALDKQSCALAVFVLSAILGAVGPSRVAGAPPPSWAIHVREVDDALTRGDAQAAVRAWRDAHGAALASEGWDGLLEVGDAYRRLGEVARSREPFEAGAREIYLTAFSRARRQQSLDGVLRAAEAFAALGDRALVEQSLRVAEALAAGDPEAEADLRALATRLAGKLPARGE
;
A
#
# COMPACT_ATOMS: atom_id res chain seq x y z
N MET A 1 -42.95 56.96 16.89
CA MET A 1 -41.71 57.76 16.82
C MET A 1 -40.67 56.84 16.18
N ALA A 2 -40.63 56.68 14.86
CA ALA A 2 -40.14 57.64 13.85
C ALA A 2 -38.67 58.02 14.16
N LEU A 3 -37.65 57.87 13.33
CA LEU A 3 -37.42 57.49 11.91
C LEU A 3 -35.99 56.88 11.88
N ASP A 4 -35.72 55.81 11.14
CA ASP A 4 -35.26 55.80 9.74
C ASP A 4 -34.13 56.79 9.38
N LYS A 5 -32.99 56.23 8.94
CA LYS A 5 -31.95 56.76 8.04
C LYS A 5 -30.88 55.67 7.91
N GLN A 6 -31.01 54.72 6.99
CA GLN A 6 -30.66 54.86 5.57
C GLN A 6 -29.32 55.56 5.33
N SER A 7 -28.47 54.85 4.57
CA SER A 7 -27.38 55.27 3.69
C SER A 7 -26.08 54.55 4.03
N CYS A 8 -25.41 53.78 3.18
CA CYS A 8 -25.51 53.42 1.76
C CYS A 8 -24.65 52.13 1.66
N ALA A 9 -24.89 51.14 0.81
CA ALA A 9 -25.00 51.28 -0.62
C ALA A 9 -25.50 49.96 -1.25
N LEU A 10 -26.49 50.12 -2.15
CA LEU A 10 -26.62 49.53 -3.49
C LEU A 10 -26.56 47.99 -3.60
N ALA A 11 -27.68 47.30 -3.88
CA ALA A 11 -28.40 47.23 -5.17
C ALA A 11 -27.48 46.64 -6.26
N VAL A 12 -27.79 45.58 -7.01
CA VAL A 12 -29.01 45.29 -7.78
C VAL A 12 -29.02 43.79 -8.15
N PHE A 13 -30.23 43.22 -8.18
CA PHE A 13 -30.67 42.01 -8.89
C PHE A 13 -29.82 41.56 -10.10
N VAL A 14 -29.46 40.27 -10.17
CA VAL A 14 -29.81 39.43 -11.33
C VAL A 14 -30.12 38.01 -10.86
N LEU A 15 -31.38 37.62 -11.06
CA LEU A 15 -31.86 36.26 -11.04
C LEU A 15 -31.40 35.59 -12.35
N SER A 16 -30.40 34.71 -12.29
CA SER A 16 -30.16 33.75 -13.37
C SER A 16 -30.25 32.34 -12.80
N ALA A 17 -31.41 31.75 -13.04
CA ALA A 17 -31.62 30.33 -12.92
C ALA A 17 -31.03 29.61 -14.15
N ILE A 18 -30.77 28.32 -13.91
CA ILE A 18 -30.73 27.18 -14.84
C ILE A 18 -29.33 26.70 -15.31
N LEU A 19 -29.05 25.47 -14.84
CA LEU A 19 -28.43 24.33 -15.53
C LEU A 19 -26.94 24.04 -15.26
N GLY A 20 -26.71 22.96 -14.52
CA GLY A 20 -25.39 22.35 -14.36
C GLY A 20 -25.32 21.37 -13.20
N ALA A 21 -26.01 20.24 -13.33
CA ALA A 21 -25.78 19.08 -12.48
C ALA A 21 -24.33 18.60 -12.66
N VAL A 22 -23.45 18.94 -11.72
CA VAL A 22 -22.29 18.12 -11.35
C VAL A 22 -22.23 18.15 -9.83
N GLY A 23 -23.13 17.39 -9.20
CA GLY A 23 -22.76 16.84 -7.90
C GLY A 23 -21.49 16.03 -8.13
N PRO A 24 -20.43 16.16 -7.30
CA PRO A 24 -19.31 15.27 -7.43
C PRO A 24 -19.88 13.86 -7.36
N SER A 25 -19.75 13.11 -8.44
CA SER A 25 -19.98 11.69 -8.44
C SER A 25 -19.21 11.16 -7.25
N ARG A 26 -19.92 10.85 -6.15
CA ARG A 26 -19.41 9.89 -5.20
C ARG A 26 -19.35 8.63 -6.04
N VAL A 27 -18.19 8.41 -6.66
CA VAL A 27 -17.74 7.07 -6.96
C VAL A 27 -17.83 6.41 -5.59
N ALA A 28 -18.92 5.68 -5.37
CA ALA A 28 -18.98 4.74 -4.29
C ALA A 28 -17.81 3.80 -4.60
N GLY A 29 -16.67 4.07 -3.95
CA GLY A 29 -15.48 3.27 -4.13
C GLY A 29 -15.90 1.82 -3.92
N ALA A 30 -15.46 0.94 -4.82
CA ALA A 30 -15.69 -0.49 -4.65
C ALA A 30 -15.39 -0.86 -3.19
N PRO A 31 -16.22 -1.70 -2.55
CA PRO A 31 -15.97 -2.11 -1.18
C PRO A 31 -14.51 -2.59 -1.09
N PRO A 32 -13.79 -2.17 -0.03
CA PRO A 32 -12.39 -2.51 0.09
C PRO A 32 -12.24 -4.04 0.00
N PRO A 33 -11.13 -4.54 -0.58
CA PRO A 33 -10.86 -5.96 -0.59
C PRO A 33 -10.99 -6.53 0.83
N SER A 34 -11.51 -7.75 0.96
CA SER A 34 -11.77 -8.37 2.27
C SER A 34 -10.51 -8.43 3.14
N TRP A 35 -9.34 -8.70 2.55
CA TRP A 35 -8.06 -8.67 3.27
C TRP A 35 -7.75 -7.29 3.88
N ALA A 36 -8.13 -6.19 3.21
CA ALA A 36 -7.81 -4.83 3.63
C ALA A 36 -8.62 -4.40 4.85
N ILE A 37 -9.81 -5.01 5.06
CA ILE A 37 -10.60 -4.83 6.27
C ILE A 37 -9.85 -5.48 7.44
N HIS A 38 -9.43 -6.73 7.26
CA HIS A 38 -8.75 -7.48 8.31
C HIS A 38 -7.35 -6.91 8.65
N VAL A 39 -6.59 -6.38 7.68
CA VAL A 39 -5.33 -5.67 7.98
C VAL A 39 -5.58 -4.45 8.90
N ARG A 40 -6.65 -3.68 8.66
CA ARG A 40 -7.02 -2.58 9.56
C ARG A 40 -7.39 -3.08 10.96
N GLU A 41 -8.10 -4.19 11.05
CA GLU A 41 -8.42 -4.83 12.34
C GLU A 41 -7.16 -5.29 13.09
N VAL A 42 -6.11 -5.72 12.38
CA VAL A 42 -4.79 -5.99 12.98
C VAL A 42 -4.24 -4.72 13.62
N ASP A 43 -4.16 -3.63 12.87
CA ASP A 43 -3.57 -2.38 13.34
C ASP A 43 -4.36 -1.78 14.51
N ASP A 44 -5.69 -1.85 14.47
CA ASP A 44 -6.57 -1.44 15.55
C ASP A 44 -6.34 -2.29 16.83
N ALA A 45 -6.20 -3.60 16.67
CA ALA A 45 -5.93 -4.50 17.79
C ALA A 45 -4.53 -4.28 18.38
N LEU A 46 -3.51 -4.06 17.54
CA LEU A 46 -2.16 -3.69 17.98
C LEU A 46 -2.17 -2.38 18.77
N THR A 47 -2.92 -1.38 18.31
CA THR A 47 -3.08 -0.08 18.99
C THR A 47 -3.68 -0.24 20.39
N ARG A 48 -4.62 -1.19 20.55
CA ARG A 48 -5.22 -1.51 21.86
C ARG A 48 -4.37 -2.44 22.74
N GLY A 49 -3.24 -2.95 22.23
CA GLY A 49 -2.44 -3.97 22.92
C GLY A 49 -3.09 -5.36 22.97
N ASP A 50 -4.11 -5.62 22.16
CA ASP A 50 -4.80 -6.91 22.11
C ASP A 50 -4.11 -7.84 21.10
N ALA A 51 -3.01 -8.46 21.54
CA ALA A 51 -2.23 -9.36 20.70
C ALA A 51 -3.03 -10.55 20.17
N GLN A 52 -4.01 -11.06 20.93
CA GLN A 52 -4.82 -12.18 20.49
C GLN A 52 -5.78 -11.78 19.36
N ALA A 53 -6.43 -10.61 19.48
CA ALA A 53 -7.25 -10.07 18.40
C ALA A 53 -6.41 -9.76 17.16
N ALA A 54 -5.21 -9.20 17.33
CA ALA A 54 -4.31 -8.90 16.22
C ALA A 54 -3.89 -10.17 15.45
N VAL A 55 -3.55 -11.26 16.16
CA VAL A 55 -3.21 -12.54 15.50
C VAL A 55 -4.40 -13.16 14.79
N ARG A 56 -5.61 -13.06 15.36
CA ARG A 56 -6.84 -13.56 14.70
C ARG A 56 -7.12 -12.78 13.42
N ALA A 57 -7.18 -11.45 13.50
CA ALA A 57 -7.40 -10.58 12.36
C ALA A 57 -6.34 -10.81 11.27
N TRP A 58 -5.08 -11.03 11.66
CA TRP A 58 -4.02 -11.32 10.69
C TRP A 58 -4.24 -12.64 9.94
N ARG A 59 -4.71 -13.69 10.61
CA ARG A 59 -5.04 -14.97 9.95
C ARG A 59 -6.17 -14.82 8.95
N ASP A 60 -7.19 -14.03 9.31
CA ASP A 60 -8.33 -13.74 8.42
C ASP A 60 -7.85 -12.91 7.21
N ALA A 61 -7.00 -11.92 7.43
CA ALA A 61 -6.36 -11.14 6.37
C ALA A 61 -5.54 -12.03 5.42
N HIS A 62 -4.71 -12.91 5.97
CA HIS A 62 -3.87 -13.80 5.19
C HIS A 62 -4.68 -14.81 4.38
N GLY A 63 -5.72 -15.41 4.99
CA GLY A 63 -6.64 -16.29 4.28
C GLY A 63 -7.36 -15.58 3.13
N ALA A 64 -7.86 -14.36 3.37
CA ALA A 64 -8.50 -13.55 2.35
C ALA A 64 -7.53 -13.13 1.22
N ALA A 65 -6.29 -12.77 1.55
CA ALA A 65 -5.27 -12.42 0.55
C ALA A 65 -4.86 -13.63 -0.29
N LEU A 66 -4.70 -14.81 0.32
CA LEU A 66 -4.42 -16.05 -0.39
C LEU A 66 -5.56 -16.44 -1.34
N ALA A 67 -6.82 -16.25 -0.92
CA ALA A 67 -7.99 -16.51 -1.74
C ALA A 67 -8.15 -15.50 -2.90
N SER A 68 -7.58 -14.29 -2.76
CA SER A 68 -7.52 -13.33 -3.87
C SER A 68 -6.52 -13.78 -4.92
N GLU A 69 -6.71 -13.38 -6.18
CA GLU A 69 -5.76 -13.65 -7.27
C GLU A 69 -4.61 -12.63 -7.31
N GLY A 70 -4.75 -11.52 -6.57
CA GLY A 70 -3.80 -10.41 -6.52
C GLY A 70 -2.51 -10.70 -5.76
N TRP A 71 -1.51 -9.85 -5.98
CA TRP A 71 -0.24 -9.85 -5.25
C TRP A 71 -0.23 -8.83 -4.11
N ASP A 72 -1.03 -7.77 -4.22
CA ASP A 72 -1.08 -6.59 -3.35
C ASP A 72 -1.48 -6.97 -1.92
N GLY A 73 -2.56 -7.73 -1.75
CA GLY A 73 -2.99 -8.17 -0.42
C GLY A 73 -1.96 -9.02 0.33
N LEU A 74 -1.12 -9.77 -0.39
CA LEU A 74 -0.05 -10.56 0.23
C LEU A 74 1.08 -9.67 0.75
N LEU A 75 1.44 -8.59 0.04
CA LEU A 75 2.43 -7.63 0.54
C LEU A 75 1.95 -6.96 1.82
N GLU A 76 0.70 -6.49 1.84
CA GLU A 76 0.12 -5.82 3.02
C GLU A 76 0.00 -6.77 4.22
N VAL A 77 -0.33 -8.05 3.99
CA VAL A 77 -0.37 -9.08 5.04
C VAL A 77 1.03 -9.43 5.55
N GLY A 78 2.04 -9.47 4.68
CA GLY A 78 3.43 -9.66 5.09
C GLY A 78 3.92 -8.51 5.97
N ASP A 79 3.57 -7.27 5.62
CA ASP A 79 3.88 -6.09 6.42
C ASP A 79 3.18 -6.13 7.78
N ALA A 80 1.90 -6.52 7.81
CA ALA A 80 1.17 -6.72 9.05
C ALA A 80 1.78 -7.83 9.93
N TYR A 81 2.30 -8.90 9.31
CA TYR A 81 2.99 -9.97 10.04
C TYR A 81 4.29 -9.47 10.69
N ARG A 82 5.03 -8.62 9.98
CA ARG A 82 6.24 -7.98 10.52
C ARG A 82 5.92 -7.09 11.73
N ARG A 83 4.84 -6.29 11.65
CA ARG A 83 4.36 -5.46 12.79
C ARG A 83 4.01 -6.30 14.02
N LEU A 84 3.40 -7.47 13.83
CA LEU A 84 3.15 -8.42 14.94
C LEU A 84 4.45 -8.86 15.62
N GLY A 85 5.50 -9.17 14.86
CA GLY A 85 6.81 -9.54 15.41
C GLY A 85 7.50 -8.43 16.19
N GLU A 86 7.36 -7.18 15.73
CA GLU A 86 7.85 -6.00 16.44
C GLU A 86 7.20 -5.85 17.81
N VAL A 87 5.86 -5.98 17.90
CA VAL A 87 5.11 -5.91 19.17
C VAL A 87 5.39 -7.12 20.07
N ALA A 88 5.55 -8.31 19.49
CA ALA A 88 5.90 -9.53 20.22
C ALA A 88 7.35 -9.52 20.76
N ARG A 89 8.18 -8.53 20.39
CA ARG A 89 9.62 -8.45 20.68
C ARG A 89 10.38 -9.70 20.21
N SER A 90 9.91 -10.32 19.13
CA SER A 90 10.53 -11.46 18.47
C SER A 90 10.44 -11.23 16.98
N ARG A 91 11.55 -10.85 16.34
CA ARG A 91 11.56 -10.41 14.94
C ARG A 91 11.88 -11.54 13.97
N GLU A 92 12.93 -12.29 14.25
CA GLU A 92 13.46 -13.32 13.34
C GLU A 92 12.41 -14.32 12.80
N PRO A 93 11.57 -14.97 13.63
CA PRO A 93 10.57 -15.91 13.10
C PRO A 93 9.48 -15.22 12.28
N PHE A 94 9.14 -13.97 12.60
CA PHE A 94 8.15 -13.20 11.85
C PHE A 94 8.72 -12.68 10.52
N GLU A 95 9.99 -12.30 10.49
CA GLU A 95 10.70 -11.91 9.27
C GLU A 95 10.84 -13.10 8.32
N ALA A 96 11.16 -14.29 8.83
CA ALA A 96 11.18 -15.51 8.05
C ALA A 96 9.80 -15.83 7.44
N GLY A 97 8.72 -15.75 8.23
CA GLY A 97 7.37 -15.96 7.70
C GLY A 97 6.91 -14.86 6.74
N ALA A 98 7.28 -13.59 6.97
CA ALA A 98 7.00 -12.50 6.05
C ALA A 98 7.72 -12.70 4.71
N ARG A 99 8.97 -13.20 4.72
CA ARG A 99 9.71 -13.56 3.50
C ARG A 99 8.92 -14.52 2.63
N GLU A 100 8.35 -15.58 3.19
CA GLU A 100 7.57 -16.57 2.44
C GLU A 100 6.30 -15.96 1.82
N ILE A 101 5.64 -15.06 2.55
CA ILE A 101 4.45 -14.34 2.04
C ILE A 101 4.86 -13.43 0.87
N TYR A 102 5.96 -12.68 1.01
CA TYR A 102 6.48 -11.82 -0.06
C TYR A 102 6.95 -12.62 -1.29
N LEU A 103 7.55 -13.80 -1.12
CA LEU A 103 7.90 -14.70 -2.23
C LEU A 103 6.66 -15.14 -3.01
N THR A 104 5.55 -15.39 -2.31
CA THR A 104 4.26 -15.70 -2.95
C THR A 104 3.74 -14.48 -3.72
N ALA A 105 3.79 -13.29 -3.13
CA ALA A 105 3.40 -12.04 -3.77
C ALA A 105 4.23 -11.77 -5.04
N PHE A 106 5.56 -11.85 -4.95
CA PHE A 106 6.48 -11.70 -6.06
C PHE A 106 6.20 -12.68 -7.19
N SER A 107 5.95 -13.95 -6.86
CA SER A 107 5.61 -14.98 -7.85
C SER A 107 4.31 -14.67 -8.60
N ARG A 108 3.29 -14.13 -7.90
CA ARG A 108 2.03 -13.68 -8.50
C ARG A 108 2.23 -12.44 -9.37
N ALA A 109 2.93 -11.42 -8.88
CA ALA A 109 3.23 -10.21 -9.63
C ALA A 109 3.97 -10.53 -10.94
N ARG A 110 4.98 -11.41 -10.89
CA ARG A 110 5.70 -11.87 -12.08
C ARG A 110 4.79 -12.59 -13.06
N ARG A 111 3.94 -13.51 -12.59
CA ARG A 111 2.95 -14.20 -13.46
C ARG A 111 1.97 -13.23 -14.12
N GLN A 112 1.59 -12.17 -13.41
CA GLN A 112 0.69 -11.13 -13.91
C GLN A 112 1.42 -10.07 -14.76
N GLN A 113 2.74 -10.21 -14.96
CA GLN A 113 3.58 -9.22 -15.66
C GLN A 113 3.43 -7.81 -15.06
N SER A 114 3.22 -7.72 -13.74
CA SER A 114 3.06 -6.47 -13.03
C SER A 114 4.41 -5.94 -12.58
N LEU A 115 4.92 -4.92 -13.27
CA LEU A 115 6.14 -4.21 -12.87
C LEU A 115 5.98 -3.63 -11.47
N ASP A 116 4.88 -2.92 -11.20
CA ASP A 116 4.57 -2.34 -9.88
C ASP A 116 4.64 -3.40 -8.76
N GLY A 117 3.98 -4.55 -8.95
CA GLY A 117 4.03 -5.63 -7.97
C GLY A 117 5.43 -6.21 -7.75
N VAL A 118 6.25 -6.29 -8.79
CA VAL A 118 7.65 -6.72 -8.68
C VAL A 118 8.50 -5.69 -7.93
N LEU A 119 8.33 -4.39 -8.21
CA LEU A 119 9.02 -3.31 -7.54
C LEU A 119 8.63 -3.23 -6.06
N ARG A 120 7.33 -3.34 -5.73
CA ARG A 120 6.86 -3.36 -4.34
C ARG A 120 7.35 -4.59 -3.57
N ALA A 121 7.44 -5.75 -4.21
CA ALA A 121 8.07 -6.93 -3.60
C ALA A 121 9.57 -6.71 -3.32
N ALA A 122 10.30 -6.04 -4.22
CA ALA A 122 11.70 -5.69 -3.99
C ALA A 122 11.86 -4.79 -2.75
N GLU A 123 10.97 -3.82 -2.55
CA GLU A 123 10.95 -3.00 -1.34
C GLU A 123 10.71 -3.82 -0.07
N ALA A 124 9.78 -4.77 -0.13
CA ALA A 124 9.48 -5.66 0.98
C ALA A 124 10.69 -6.55 1.34
N PHE A 125 11.37 -7.13 0.36
CA PHE A 125 12.62 -7.86 0.59
C PHE A 125 13.74 -6.98 1.13
N ALA A 126 13.84 -5.74 0.67
CA ALA A 126 14.81 -4.79 1.20
C ALA A 126 14.53 -4.43 2.66
N ALA A 127 13.26 -4.35 3.07
CA ALA A 127 12.87 -4.16 4.47
C ALA A 127 13.27 -5.34 5.37
N LEU A 128 13.40 -6.55 4.81
CA LEU A 128 13.96 -7.73 5.48
C LEU A 128 15.49 -7.81 5.41
N GLY A 129 16.15 -6.90 4.69
CA GLY A 129 17.59 -6.98 4.41
C GLY A 129 17.98 -8.09 3.41
N ASP A 130 17.02 -8.67 2.70
CA ASP A 130 17.25 -9.79 1.77
C ASP A 130 17.78 -9.30 0.42
N ARG A 131 19.06 -8.98 0.40
CA ARG A 131 19.75 -8.45 -0.79
C ARG A 131 19.63 -9.37 -2.00
N ALA A 132 19.70 -10.69 -1.81
CA ALA A 132 19.65 -11.65 -2.91
C ALA A 132 18.28 -11.61 -3.62
N LEU A 133 17.19 -11.53 -2.85
CA LEU A 133 15.86 -11.39 -3.41
C LEU A 133 15.62 -10.01 -4.02
N VAL A 134 16.16 -8.93 -3.43
CA VAL A 134 16.12 -7.59 -4.06
C VAL A 134 16.76 -7.62 -5.45
N GLU A 135 17.98 -8.14 -5.56
CA GLU A 135 18.68 -8.23 -6.85
C GLU A 135 17.93 -9.09 -7.87
N GLN A 136 17.32 -10.18 -7.43
CA GLN A 136 16.47 -11.00 -8.30
C GLN A 136 15.24 -10.24 -8.79
N SER A 137 14.54 -9.53 -7.89
CA SER A 137 13.36 -8.74 -8.26
C SER A 137 13.71 -7.62 -9.25
N LEU A 138 14.84 -6.94 -9.05
CA LEU A 138 15.31 -5.90 -9.98
C LEU A 138 15.59 -6.45 -11.38
N ARG A 139 16.24 -7.63 -11.51
CA ARG A 139 16.44 -8.27 -12.83
C ARG A 139 15.13 -8.61 -13.55
N VAL A 140 14.11 -9.04 -12.80
CA VAL A 140 12.79 -9.29 -13.38
C VAL A 140 12.12 -7.98 -13.78
N ALA A 141 12.26 -6.93 -12.98
CA ALA A 141 11.74 -5.61 -13.29
C ALA A 141 12.40 -5.01 -14.54
N GLU A 142 13.72 -5.17 -14.71
CA GLU A 142 14.44 -4.76 -15.93
C GLU A 142 13.84 -5.38 -17.18
N ALA A 143 13.53 -6.69 -17.14
CA ALA A 143 12.89 -7.37 -18.25
C ALA A 143 11.46 -6.88 -18.53
N LEU A 144 10.72 -6.49 -17.49
CA LEU A 144 9.35 -5.97 -17.63
C LEU A 144 9.29 -4.50 -18.09
N ALA A 145 10.28 -3.69 -17.71
CA ALA A 145 10.36 -2.28 -18.06
C ALA A 145 10.95 -2.04 -19.47
N ALA A 146 11.61 -3.05 -20.06
CA ALA A 146 12.34 -2.91 -21.31
C ALA A 146 11.48 -2.31 -22.43
N GLY A 147 11.94 -1.18 -22.98
CA GLY A 147 11.26 -0.49 -24.08
C GLY A 147 10.21 0.53 -23.64
N ASP A 148 10.02 0.72 -22.33
CA ASP A 148 9.23 1.80 -21.74
C ASP A 148 10.16 2.73 -20.92
N PRO A 149 10.47 3.94 -21.44
CA PRO A 149 11.36 4.87 -20.77
C PRO A 149 10.90 5.32 -19.38
N GLU A 150 9.59 5.39 -19.13
CA GLU A 150 9.04 5.80 -17.83
C GLU A 150 9.21 4.68 -16.81
N ALA A 151 8.83 3.45 -17.19
CA ALA A 151 9.07 2.25 -16.39
C ALA A 151 10.55 2.03 -16.06
N GLU A 152 11.44 2.26 -17.03
CA GLU A 152 12.90 2.18 -16.82
C GLU A 152 13.41 3.26 -15.86
N ALA A 153 12.82 4.46 -15.88
CA ALA A 153 13.16 5.54 -14.95
C ALA A 153 12.73 5.20 -13.52
N ASP A 154 11.51 4.70 -13.33
CA ASP A 154 10.97 4.28 -12.03
C ASP A 154 11.82 3.16 -11.42
N LEU A 155 12.16 2.14 -12.21
CA LEU A 155 13.07 1.08 -11.81
C LEU A 155 14.43 1.62 -11.37
N ARG A 156 15.03 2.53 -12.15
CA ARG A 156 16.34 3.13 -11.83
C ARG A 156 16.29 3.94 -10.54
N ALA A 157 15.22 4.70 -10.32
CA ALA A 157 15.00 5.45 -9.10
C ALA A 157 14.87 4.52 -7.88
N LEU A 158 14.11 3.43 -8.03
CA LEU A 158 14.00 2.42 -6.97
C LEU A 158 15.34 1.76 -6.66
N ALA A 159 16.05 1.26 -7.68
CA ALA A 159 17.33 0.58 -7.52
C ALA A 159 18.34 1.46 -6.77
N THR A 160 18.39 2.75 -7.10
CA THR A 160 19.23 3.75 -6.42
C THR A 160 18.84 3.88 -4.93
N ARG A 161 17.55 3.97 -4.63
CA ARG A 161 17.05 4.05 -3.24
C ARG A 161 17.36 2.78 -2.44
N LEU A 162 17.20 1.59 -3.04
CA LEU A 162 17.46 0.32 -2.36
C LEU A 162 18.96 0.09 -2.11
N ALA A 163 19.83 0.50 -3.04
CA ALA A 163 21.27 0.41 -2.85
C ALA A 163 21.75 1.19 -1.61
N GLY A 164 21.15 2.33 -1.30
CA GLY A 164 21.46 3.11 -0.10
C GLY A 164 20.93 2.52 1.21
N LYS A 165 19.95 1.60 1.17
CA LYS A 165 19.33 0.98 2.35
C LYS A 165 19.97 -0.34 2.76
N LEU A 166 20.53 -1.08 1.80
CA LEU A 166 21.09 -2.40 2.06
C LEU A 166 22.52 -2.28 2.61
N PRO A 167 22.89 -3.02 3.68
CA PRO A 167 24.24 -2.98 4.23
C PRO A 167 25.28 -3.36 3.18
N ALA A 168 26.43 -2.69 3.16
CA ALA A 168 27.54 -3.02 2.27
C ALA A 168 27.93 -4.49 2.42
N ARG A 169 28.37 -5.13 1.32
CA ARG A 169 28.83 -6.53 1.34
C ARG A 169 29.91 -6.65 2.42
N GLY A 170 29.63 -7.36 3.50
CA GLY A 170 30.66 -7.67 4.50
C GLY A 170 31.81 -8.37 3.79
N GLU A 171 32.99 -7.76 3.86
CA GLU A 171 34.26 -8.36 3.43
C GLU A 171 34.71 -9.44 4.40
#